data_AF-A0A395J1N7-F1
#
_entry.id   AF-A0A395J1N7-F1
#
_cell.length_a   1.000
_cell.length_b   1.000
_cell.length_c   1.000
_cell.angle_alpha   90.00
_cell.angle_beta   90.00
_cell.angle_gamma   90.00
#
_symmetry.space_group_name_H-M   'P 1'
#
loop_
_entity.id
_entity.type
_entity.pdbx_description
1 polymer ?
#
loop_
_entity_poly.entity_id
_entity_poly.type
_entity_poly.pdbx_seq_one_letter_code
_entity_poly.pdbx_strand_id
1 'polypeptide(L)'
;MAHRHTRQNSLPGRPRRPSGLEDHPYGHTLQGRRHSVGGGYAGGGQATLRTPHSNGRRSTPPGAQDHPPIITRGRGAGSRQVAKTKVQRLGGLFPQVLRPTLRPPHYTHGCRVDPTGGVDKETAAAAFKTWWNDLPPDDVTIFSDGSEQYHERQKYVGYGYAIYQNRKQIGSGSGSINPISHVFDAEAIGAWRGLQHTLRMPQEVRSQRLWMCIDSTSVIWCLRANASASSQWAFIACQNAMQVYNIRIKWSPGHTGIEGNEAADRLADTGAHTPDCDPGPASLPTISGIGSIFS
;
A
#
# COMPACT_ATOMS: atom_id res chain seq x y z
N MET A 1 33.89 2.21 68.81
CA MET A 1 34.73 3.42 68.93
C MET A 1 35.25 3.75 67.53
N ALA A 2 34.54 4.51 66.71
CA ALA A 2 34.37 5.97 66.72
C ALA A 2 35.70 6.72 66.46
N HIS A 3 35.90 7.19 65.23
CA HIS A 3 36.09 8.63 64.96
C HIS A 3 35.83 8.97 63.49
N ARG A 4 34.96 9.97 63.31
CA ARG A 4 34.56 10.64 62.06
C ARG A 4 35.66 11.57 61.57
N HIS A 5 35.74 11.76 60.25
CA HIS A 5 35.95 13.09 59.69
C HIS A 5 35.11 13.32 58.42
N THR A 6 34.39 14.43 58.45
CA THR A 6 33.44 15.01 57.50
C THR A 6 34.15 15.93 56.49
N ARG A 7 33.77 15.90 55.21
CA ARG A 7 33.75 17.03 54.23
C ARG A 7 32.71 16.69 53.13
N GLN A 8 31.51 17.27 53.15
CA GLN A 8 31.06 18.49 52.46
C GLN A 8 31.18 18.50 50.92
N ASN A 9 29.99 18.40 50.28
CA ASN A 9 29.44 19.07 49.09
C ASN A 9 30.35 19.39 47.88
N SER A 10 29.93 18.98 46.68
CA SER A 10 29.30 19.90 45.69
C SER A 10 28.96 19.17 44.37
N LEU A 11 27.69 19.26 43.95
CA LEU A 11 27.19 18.95 42.61
C LEU A 11 27.42 20.15 41.68
N PRO A 12 27.76 19.94 40.40
CA PRO A 12 27.33 20.78 39.29
C PRO A 12 26.35 19.97 38.42
N GLY A 13 25.14 20.37 38.06
CA GLY A 13 24.69 21.67 37.56
C GLY A 13 23.95 21.39 36.24
N ARG A 14 22.61 21.26 36.28
CA ARG A 14 21.77 21.11 35.09
C ARG A 14 21.85 22.36 34.20
N PRO A 15 21.96 22.24 32.87
CA PRO A 15 21.65 23.36 31.98
C PRO A 15 20.13 23.58 31.89
N ARG A 16 19.76 24.85 31.97
CA ARG A 16 18.38 25.38 31.92
C ARG A 16 17.81 25.33 30.49
N ARG A 17 16.50 25.10 30.40
CA ARG A 17 15.67 25.38 29.21
C ARG A 17 15.71 26.88 28.86
N PRO A 18 15.59 27.24 27.58
CA PRO A 18 15.01 28.52 27.16
C PRO A 18 13.49 28.39 27.04
N SER A 19 12.79 29.36 27.63
CA SER A 19 11.37 29.66 27.50
C SER A 19 11.20 30.93 26.65
N GLY A 20 10.20 30.94 25.76
CA GLY A 20 9.80 32.08 24.90
C GLY A 20 9.23 31.54 23.58
N LEU A 21 7.93 31.20 23.46
CA LEU A 21 6.77 32.07 23.22
C LEU A 21 6.92 32.99 22.01
N GLU A 22 6.28 32.59 20.91
CA GLU A 22 5.47 33.47 20.06
C GLU A 22 4.31 32.65 19.46
N ASP A 23 3.09 33.08 19.80
CA ASP A 23 1.79 32.60 19.32
C ASP A 23 1.45 33.22 17.95
N HIS A 24 0.74 32.56 17.02
CA HIS A 24 -0.72 32.63 16.77
C HIS A 24 -0.97 32.36 15.24
N PRO A 25 -2.22 32.22 14.71
CA PRO A 25 -3.11 31.06 14.88
C PRO A 25 -3.79 30.63 13.54
N TYR A 26 -4.14 29.35 13.36
CA TYR A 26 -5.30 29.00 12.54
C TYR A 26 -5.97 27.75 13.12
N GLY A 27 -7.00 27.98 13.92
CA GLY A 27 -7.99 26.98 14.28
C GLY A 27 -9.26 27.22 13.46
N HIS A 28 -9.82 26.15 12.90
CA HIS A 28 -11.23 26.11 12.55
C HIS A 28 -11.85 24.83 13.11
N THR A 29 -12.57 25.02 14.20
CA THR A 29 -13.61 24.12 14.70
C THR A 29 -14.88 24.41 13.90
N LEU A 30 -15.56 23.39 13.39
CA LEU A 30 -17.00 23.48 13.10
C LEU A 30 -17.74 22.34 13.78
N GLN A 31 -18.46 22.76 14.82
CA GLN A 31 -19.43 22.02 15.59
C GLN A 31 -20.76 21.99 14.83
N GLY A 32 -21.52 20.91 15.01
CA GLY A 32 -22.73 20.62 14.25
C GLY A 32 -23.90 21.59 14.46
N ARG A 33 -24.85 21.51 13.51
CA ARG A 33 -26.23 21.95 13.71
C ARG A 33 -27.17 20.98 13.00
N ARG A 34 -28.02 20.31 13.79
CA ARG A 34 -29.31 19.73 13.37
C ARG A 34 -30.36 20.84 13.42
N HIS A 35 -31.32 20.83 12.50
CA HIS A 35 -32.75 21.19 12.63
C HIS A 35 -33.40 20.81 11.28
N SER A 36 -34.30 19.83 11.20
CA SER A 36 -35.73 19.81 11.54
C SER A 36 -36.65 20.12 10.35
N VAL A 37 -37.73 19.34 10.31
CA VAL A 37 -38.71 19.06 9.25
C VAL A 37 -39.88 20.05 9.24
N GLY A 38 -40.50 20.23 8.06
CA GLY A 38 -41.85 20.80 7.82
C GLY A 38 -41.84 21.71 6.59
N GLY A 39 -42.74 21.66 5.60
CA GLY A 39 -44.04 21.02 5.41
C GLY A 39 -44.98 22.03 4.73
N GLY A 40 -45.52 21.70 3.54
CA GLY A 40 -46.84 22.19 3.07
C GLY A 40 -46.94 23.15 1.86
N TYR A 41 -47.62 22.64 0.81
CA TYR A 41 -48.59 23.26 -0.13
C TYR A 41 -48.20 24.51 -0.97
N ALA A 42 -48.73 24.83 -2.15
CA ALA A 42 -49.50 24.23 -3.25
C ALA A 42 -49.64 25.36 -4.31
N GLY A 43 -49.76 25.06 -5.61
CA GLY A 43 -50.13 26.09 -6.60
C GLY A 43 -49.80 25.72 -8.04
N GLY A 44 -50.82 25.33 -8.81
CA GLY A 44 -50.71 24.91 -10.20
C GLY A 44 -50.64 26.06 -11.21
N GLY A 45 -50.31 25.69 -12.45
CA GLY A 45 -50.38 26.54 -13.63
C GLY A 45 -50.03 25.73 -14.88
N GLN A 46 -51.06 25.24 -15.59
CA GLN A 46 -50.93 24.65 -16.92
C GLN A 46 -50.63 25.75 -17.96
N ALA A 47 -49.71 25.48 -18.88
CA ALA A 47 -49.76 26.03 -20.23
C ALA A 47 -49.08 25.06 -21.21
N THR A 48 -49.88 24.51 -22.11
CA THR A 48 -49.50 23.68 -23.25
C THR A 48 -48.97 24.56 -24.38
N LEU A 49 -47.90 24.13 -25.05
CA LEU A 49 -47.73 24.38 -26.49
C LEU A 49 -46.88 23.26 -27.13
N ARG A 50 -47.33 22.84 -28.31
CA ARG A 50 -46.86 21.70 -29.10
C ARG A 50 -45.54 21.99 -29.86
N THR A 51 -44.64 21.00 -29.84
CA THR A 51 -43.71 20.45 -30.87
C THR A 51 -43.31 21.26 -32.13
N PRO A 52 -42.06 21.14 -32.66
CA PRO A 52 -41.56 19.86 -33.21
C PRO A 52 -40.08 19.49 -33.02
N HIS A 53 -39.86 18.19 -33.25
CA HIS A 53 -38.58 17.48 -33.37
C HIS A 53 -37.57 18.12 -34.33
N SER A 54 -36.29 18.08 -33.98
CA SER A 54 -35.24 17.70 -34.95
C SER A 54 -34.12 16.91 -34.26
N ASN A 55 -33.90 15.68 -34.77
CA ASN A 55 -32.78 14.82 -34.45
C ASN A 55 -31.49 15.42 -35.02
N GLY A 56 -30.50 15.64 -34.16
CA GLY A 56 -29.14 16.02 -34.56
C GLY A 56 -28.11 14.97 -34.16
N ARG A 57 -28.35 13.69 -34.44
CA ARG A 57 -27.26 12.69 -34.48
C ARG A 57 -26.31 13.13 -35.59
N ARG A 58 -25.18 13.72 -35.21
CA ARG A 58 -24.09 14.03 -36.13
C ARG A 58 -23.46 12.69 -36.55
N SER A 59 -23.98 12.12 -37.63
CA SER A 59 -23.40 10.99 -38.32
C SER A 59 -22.03 11.41 -38.85
N THR A 60 -20.97 10.73 -38.40
CA THR A 60 -19.66 10.80 -39.04
C THR A 60 -19.75 10.12 -40.40
N PRO A 61 -19.29 10.75 -41.49
CA PRO A 61 -19.29 10.12 -42.80
C PRO A 61 -18.24 8.99 -42.84
N PRO A 62 -18.54 7.84 -43.46
CA PRO A 62 -17.57 6.77 -43.63
C PRO A 62 -16.56 7.19 -44.69
N GLY A 63 -15.30 7.41 -44.30
CA GLY A 63 -14.22 7.74 -45.23
C GLY A 63 -13.21 8.80 -44.78
N ALA A 64 -13.28 9.32 -43.56
CA ALA A 64 -12.21 10.17 -43.04
C ALA A 64 -10.95 9.32 -42.79
N GLN A 65 -9.99 9.37 -43.71
CA GLN A 65 -8.63 8.92 -43.40
C GLN A 65 -8.10 9.82 -42.29
N ASP A 66 -7.93 9.26 -41.09
CA ASP A 66 -7.28 9.93 -39.95
C ASP A 66 -5.83 10.24 -40.32
N HIS A 67 -5.61 11.38 -40.96
CA HIS A 67 -4.29 11.88 -41.23
C HIS A 67 -3.69 12.41 -39.91
N PRO A 68 -2.43 12.08 -39.59
CA PRO A 68 -1.79 12.58 -38.39
C PRO A 68 -1.81 14.11 -38.36
N PRO A 69 -2.08 14.74 -37.19
CA PRO A 69 -2.19 16.19 -37.10
C PRO A 69 -0.86 16.88 -37.44
N ILE A 70 -0.95 18.13 -37.87
CA ILE A 70 0.22 18.94 -38.22
C ILE A 70 0.94 19.39 -36.96
N ILE A 71 2.27 19.29 -36.95
CA ILE A 71 3.11 19.79 -35.85
C ILE A 71 3.01 21.32 -35.85
N THR A 72 2.54 21.90 -34.75
CA THR A 72 2.24 23.34 -34.66
C THR A 72 3.42 24.19 -34.23
N ARG A 73 4.45 23.62 -33.56
CA ARG A 73 5.63 24.34 -33.06
C ARG A 73 6.87 23.43 -32.99
N GLY A 74 8.07 24.01 -33.12
CA GLY A 74 9.37 23.31 -32.98
C GLY A 74 9.96 22.77 -34.29
N ARG A 75 11.05 21.97 -34.21
CA ARG A 75 11.62 21.29 -35.39
C ARG A 75 10.55 20.37 -36.02
N GLY A 76 10.26 20.59 -37.29
CA GLY A 76 9.20 19.86 -38.01
C GLY A 76 7.83 20.57 -38.00
N ALA A 77 7.72 21.80 -37.49
CA ALA A 77 6.50 22.59 -37.62
C ALA A 77 6.06 22.72 -39.09
N GLY A 78 4.76 22.52 -39.37
CA GLY A 78 4.21 22.49 -40.73
C GLY A 78 4.28 21.11 -41.41
N SER A 79 5.02 20.15 -40.85
CA SER A 79 4.99 18.76 -41.31
C SER A 79 3.92 17.94 -40.57
N ARG A 80 3.45 16.86 -41.20
CA ARG A 80 2.53 15.91 -40.55
C ARG A 80 3.28 15.15 -39.46
N GLN A 81 2.63 14.94 -38.32
CA GLN A 81 3.13 14.00 -37.33
C GLN A 81 3.39 12.64 -37.98
N VAL A 82 4.44 11.95 -37.54
CA VAL A 82 4.68 10.58 -37.97
C VAL A 82 3.49 9.73 -37.52
N ALA A 83 2.90 8.97 -38.46
CA ALA A 83 1.82 8.06 -38.12
C ALA A 83 2.29 7.09 -37.02
N LYS A 84 1.52 7.00 -35.93
CA LYS A 84 1.87 6.11 -34.82
C LYS A 84 2.11 4.68 -35.33
N THR A 85 3.22 4.08 -34.91
CA THR A 85 3.52 2.68 -35.23
C THR A 85 2.41 1.77 -34.69
N LYS A 86 2.30 0.53 -35.20
CA LYS A 86 1.35 -0.46 -34.65
C LYS A 86 1.54 -0.62 -33.14
N VAL A 87 2.80 -0.65 -32.68
CA VAL A 87 3.17 -0.71 -31.25
C VAL A 87 2.71 0.53 -30.48
N GLN A 88 2.87 1.74 -31.04
CA GLN A 88 2.42 2.98 -30.38
C GLN A 88 0.90 3.13 -30.36
N ARG A 89 0.20 2.60 -31.37
CA ARG A 89 -1.27 2.55 -31.41
C ARG A 89 -1.81 1.55 -30.40
N LEU A 90 -1.25 0.34 -30.38
CA LEU A 90 -1.58 -0.69 -29.39
C LEU A 90 -1.26 -0.20 -27.97
N GLY A 91 -0.12 0.46 -27.78
CA GLY A 91 0.29 1.11 -26.52
C GLY A 91 -0.70 2.15 -25.99
N GLY A 92 -1.48 2.78 -26.87
CA GLY A 92 -2.54 3.72 -26.48
C GLY A 92 -3.87 3.06 -26.09
N LEU A 93 -4.01 1.75 -26.30
CA LEU A 93 -5.19 0.96 -25.93
C LEU A 93 -5.05 0.29 -24.57
N PHE A 94 -3.83 0.17 -24.04
CA PHE A 94 -3.59 -0.39 -22.71
C PHE A 94 -3.88 0.64 -21.62
N PRO A 95 -4.44 0.21 -20.47
CA PRO A 95 -4.55 1.09 -19.32
C PRO A 95 -3.15 1.52 -18.84
N GLN A 96 -3.06 2.71 -18.23
CA GLN A 96 -1.79 3.20 -17.72
C GLN A 96 -1.29 2.30 -16.58
N VAL A 97 -0.10 1.74 -16.75
CA VAL A 97 0.63 0.98 -15.72
C VAL A 97 1.77 1.82 -15.17
N LEU A 98 2.08 1.65 -13.90
CA LEU A 98 3.32 2.17 -13.33
C LEU A 98 4.52 1.55 -14.02
N ARG A 99 5.30 2.39 -14.71
CA ARG A 99 6.52 1.94 -15.38
C ARG A 99 7.56 1.50 -14.35
N PRO A 100 8.10 0.27 -14.44
CA PRO A 100 9.18 -0.17 -13.59
C PRO A 100 10.39 0.72 -13.79
N THR A 101 11.06 1.01 -12.68
CA THR A 101 12.35 1.67 -12.67
C THR A 101 13.44 0.60 -12.77
N LEU A 102 14.37 0.77 -13.71
CA LEU A 102 15.56 -0.06 -13.76
C LEU A 102 16.50 0.37 -12.63
N ARG A 103 16.77 -0.54 -11.68
CA ARG A 103 17.73 -0.32 -10.58
C ARG A 103 18.90 -1.31 -10.72
N PRO A 104 20.09 -0.95 -10.20
CA PRO A 104 21.16 -1.92 -10.01
C PRO A 104 20.68 -3.13 -9.19
N PRO A 105 21.27 -4.32 -9.38
CA PRO A 105 20.90 -5.49 -8.60
C PRO A 105 20.96 -5.23 -7.09
N HIS A 106 19.94 -5.70 -6.38
CA HIS A 106 19.84 -5.61 -4.92
C HIS A 106 20.02 -7.01 -4.33
N TYR A 107 20.86 -7.14 -3.31
CA TYR A 107 21.10 -8.39 -2.59
C TYR A 107 21.32 -8.09 -1.11
N THR A 108 20.45 -8.61 -0.25
CA THR A 108 20.64 -8.58 1.20
C THR A 108 21.25 -9.88 1.71
N HIS A 109 21.68 -9.87 2.98
CA HIS A 109 22.12 -11.10 3.64
C HIS A 109 20.99 -12.14 3.65
N GLY A 110 21.30 -13.38 3.26
CA GLY A 110 20.31 -14.45 3.13
C GLY A 110 19.51 -14.46 1.82
N CYS A 111 19.86 -13.62 0.84
CA CYS A 111 19.19 -13.58 -0.48
C CYS A 111 19.35 -14.84 -1.35
N ARG A 112 20.13 -15.83 -0.90
CA ARG A 112 20.27 -17.16 -1.53
C ARG A 112 19.78 -18.31 -0.63
N VAL A 113 19.26 -17.98 0.55
CA VAL A 113 18.81 -18.95 1.54
C VAL A 113 17.31 -19.12 1.39
N ASP A 114 16.87 -20.36 1.19
CA ASP A 114 15.47 -20.74 1.18
C ASP A 114 14.77 -20.21 2.44
N PRO A 115 13.74 -19.34 2.31
CA PRO A 115 13.00 -18.82 3.46
C PRO A 115 12.38 -19.91 4.34
N THR A 116 12.04 -21.07 3.77
CA THR A 116 11.42 -22.19 4.48
C THR A 116 12.44 -23.09 5.18
N GLY A 117 13.70 -23.07 4.73
CA GLY A 117 14.75 -23.98 5.19
C GLY A 117 14.48 -25.46 4.86
N GLY A 118 13.56 -25.76 3.94
CA GLY A 118 13.15 -27.12 3.59
C GLY A 118 12.35 -27.86 4.66
N VAL A 119 11.82 -27.15 5.66
CA VAL A 119 11.04 -27.74 6.76
C VAL A 119 9.55 -27.79 6.37
N ASP A 120 8.84 -28.83 6.81
CA ASP A 120 7.38 -28.94 6.63
C ASP A 120 6.63 -27.83 7.38
N LYS A 121 5.40 -27.52 6.93
CA LYS A 121 4.64 -26.36 7.43
C LYS A 121 4.30 -26.50 8.91
N GLU A 122 3.95 -27.69 9.38
CA GLU A 122 3.55 -27.98 10.75
C GLU A 122 4.73 -27.75 11.71
N THR A 123 5.88 -28.34 11.40
CA THR A 123 7.12 -28.16 12.17
C THR A 123 7.58 -26.70 12.14
N ALA A 124 7.54 -26.06 10.97
CA ALA A 124 7.87 -24.65 10.83
C ALA A 124 6.93 -23.75 11.64
N ALA A 125 5.64 -24.08 11.71
CA ALA A 125 4.66 -23.32 12.47
C ALA A 125 4.88 -23.44 13.97
N ALA A 126 5.17 -24.65 14.47
CA ALA A 126 5.55 -24.86 15.86
C ALA A 126 6.81 -24.07 16.22
N ALA A 127 7.85 -24.14 15.39
CA ALA A 127 9.09 -23.39 15.58
C ALA A 127 8.86 -21.87 15.53
N PHE A 128 7.98 -21.39 14.64
CA PHE A 128 7.60 -19.99 14.56
C PHE A 128 6.89 -19.53 15.83
N LYS A 129 5.92 -20.31 16.35
CA LYS A 129 5.19 -19.98 17.58
C LYS A 129 6.14 -19.90 18.78
N THR A 130 7.09 -20.82 18.91
CA THR A 130 8.13 -20.75 19.95
C THR A 130 8.98 -19.49 19.77
N TRP A 131 9.51 -19.25 18.57
CA TRP A 131 10.29 -18.05 18.27
C TRP A 131 9.54 -16.75 18.59
N TRP A 132 8.25 -16.68 18.24
CA TRP A 132 7.43 -15.48 18.47
C TRP A 132 7.15 -15.25 19.95
N ASN A 133 7.00 -16.33 20.74
CA ASN A 133 6.87 -16.25 22.20
C ASN A 133 8.18 -15.82 22.89
N ASP A 134 9.32 -16.14 22.30
CA ASP A 134 10.65 -15.84 22.84
C ASP A 134 11.22 -14.48 22.39
N LEU A 135 10.49 -13.74 21.54
CA LEU A 135 10.92 -12.40 21.13
C LEU A 135 11.01 -11.45 22.33
N PRO A 136 12.00 -10.55 22.37
CA PRO A 136 12.01 -9.46 23.35
C PRO A 136 10.67 -8.69 23.32
N PRO A 137 10.12 -8.28 24.48
CA PRO A 137 8.82 -7.62 24.53
C PRO A 137 8.70 -6.36 23.66
N ASP A 138 9.81 -5.66 23.45
CA ASP A 138 9.86 -4.43 22.65
C ASP A 138 9.92 -4.69 21.14
N ASP A 139 10.29 -5.90 20.70
CA ASP A 139 10.29 -6.25 19.28
C ASP A 139 8.86 -6.16 18.71
N VAL A 140 8.78 -5.67 17.47
CA VAL A 140 7.51 -5.50 16.76
C VAL A 140 7.45 -6.50 15.61
N THR A 141 6.36 -7.25 15.52
CA THR A 141 6.09 -8.15 14.38
C THR A 141 4.95 -7.60 13.53
N ILE A 142 5.16 -7.58 12.22
CA ILE A 142 4.24 -7.09 11.20
C ILE A 142 3.90 -8.28 10.31
N PHE A 143 2.70 -8.80 10.46
CA PHE A 143 2.16 -9.85 9.60
C PHE A 143 1.42 -9.20 8.43
N SER A 144 1.55 -9.77 7.24
CA SER A 144 0.84 -9.30 6.05
C SER A 144 0.42 -10.47 5.19
N ASP A 145 -0.71 -10.33 4.52
CA ASP A 145 -1.26 -11.33 3.61
C ASP A 145 -2.00 -10.66 2.44
N GLY A 146 -2.26 -11.42 1.39
CA GLY A 146 -3.03 -11.04 0.21
C GLY A 146 -4.13 -12.06 -0.08
N SER A 147 -5.29 -11.57 -0.53
CA SER A 147 -6.43 -12.41 -0.90
C SER A 147 -6.88 -12.07 -2.31
N GLU A 148 -7.24 -13.10 -3.07
CA GLU A 148 -7.93 -13.00 -4.36
C GLU A 148 -9.27 -13.74 -4.27
N GLN A 149 -10.34 -13.04 -4.60
CA GLN A 149 -11.70 -13.54 -4.50
C GLN A 149 -12.51 -13.29 -5.77
N TYR A 150 -13.53 -14.11 -5.98
CA TYR A 150 -14.42 -14.01 -7.13
C TYR A 150 -15.87 -13.90 -6.65
N HIS A 151 -16.52 -12.78 -6.96
CA HIS A 151 -17.93 -12.57 -6.68
C HIS A 151 -18.65 -12.13 -7.96
N GLU A 152 -19.75 -12.79 -8.31
CA GLU A 152 -20.52 -12.51 -9.54
C GLU A 152 -19.65 -12.46 -10.82
N ARG A 153 -18.63 -13.33 -10.91
CA ARG A 153 -17.62 -13.38 -11.99
C ARG A 153 -16.70 -12.15 -12.09
N GLN A 154 -16.73 -11.27 -11.10
CA GLN A 154 -15.77 -10.18 -10.95
C GLN A 154 -14.67 -10.60 -9.98
N LYS A 155 -13.43 -10.28 -10.34
CA LYS A 155 -12.26 -10.54 -9.51
C LYS A 155 -12.05 -9.40 -8.53
N TYR A 156 -11.73 -9.73 -7.30
CA TYR A 156 -11.43 -8.81 -6.23
C TYR A 156 -10.11 -9.20 -5.61
N VAL A 157 -9.26 -8.22 -5.34
CA VAL A 157 -7.93 -8.48 -4.79
C VAL A 157 -7.70 -7.49 -3.67
N GLY A 158 -7.26 -7.98 -2.52
CA GLY A 158 -7.06 -7.15 -1.33
C GLY A 158 -5.89 -7.62 -0.49
N TYR A 159 -5.35 -6.69 0.30
CA TYR A 159 -4.28 -6.96 1.25
C TYR A 159 -4.76 -6.74 2.68
N GLY A 160 -4.09 -7.39 3.61
CA GLY A 160 -4.28 -7.24 5.04
C GLY A 160 -2.96 -7.20 5.77
N TYR A 161 -2.91 -6.51 6.91
CA TYR A 161 -1.76 -6.56 7.81
C TYR A 161 -2.16 -6.37 9.27
N ALA A 162 -1.42 -7.01 10.16
CA ALA A 162 -1.58 -6.90 11.60
C ALA A 162 -0.22 -6.68 12.28
N ILE A 163 -0.19 -5.75 13.24
CA ILE A 163 1.04 -5.31 13.92
C ILE A 163 0.91 -5.67 15.38
N TYR A 164 1.92 -6.37 15.90
CA TYR A 164 1.97 -6.85 17.27
C TYR A 164 3.25 -6.39 17.96
N GLN A 165 3.14 -6.08 19.25
CA GLN A 165 4.26 -5.88 20.16
C GLN A 165 3.92 -6.56 21.49
N ASN A 166 4.87 -7.30 22.07
CA ASN A 166 4.63 -8.12 23.26
C ASN A 166 3.36 -9.00 23.16
N ARG A 167 3.14 -9.61 21.99
CA ARG A 167 1.97 -10.45 21.65
C ARG A 167 0.61 -9.75 21.75
N LYS A 168 0.58 -8.42 21.90
CA LYS A 168 -0.64 -7.61 21.81
C LYS A 168 -0.70 -6.96 20.44
N GLN A 169 -1.85 -7.05 19.77
CA GLN A 169 -2.08 -6.30 18.54
C GLN A 169 -2.13 -4.79 18.85
N ILE A 170 -1.24 -4.03 18.24
CA ILE A 170 -1.10 -2.58 18.41
C ILE A 170 -1.53 -1.79 17.16
N GLY A 171 -1.79 -2.47 16.05
CA GLY A 171 -2.30 -1.86 14.83
C GLY A 171 -2.70 -2.89 13.79
N SER A 172 -3.49 -2.47 12.82
CA SER A 172 -3.86 -3.27 11.65
C SER A 172 -4.39 -2.38 10.54
N GLY A 173 -4.58 -2.98 9.37
CA GLY A 173 -5.30 -2.37 8.26
C GLY A 173 -5.49 -3.34 7.11
N SER A 174 -6.32 -2.93 6.18
CA SER A 174 -6.61 -3.66 4.94
C SER A 174 -6.99 -2.68 3.84
N GLY A 175 -7.06 -3.16 2.60
CA GLY A 175 -7.56 -2.41 1.46
C GLY A 175 -7.66 -3.27 0.22
N SER A 176 -8.51 -2.87 -0.73
CA SER A 176 -8.52 -3.49 -2.06
C SER A 176 -7.47 -2.85 -2.97
N ILE A 177 -6.98 -3.61 -3.92
CA ILE A 177 -6.10 -3.14 -4.99
C ILE A 177 -6.81 -3.29 -6.33
N ASN A 178 -6.19 -2.81 -7.41
CA ASN A 178 -6.77 -2.91 -8.73
C ASN A 178 -7.18 -4.38 -9.05
N PRO A 179 -8.44 -4.65 -9.45
CA PRO A 179 -8.96 -5.99 -9.77
C PRO A 179 -8.17 -6.79 -10.81
N ILE A 180 -7.34 -6.14 -11.62
CA ILE A 180 -6.50 -6.79 -12.63
C ILE A 180 -5.21 -7.36 -12.00
N SER A 181 -4.82 -6.89 -10.83
CA SER A 181 -3.64 -7.36 -10.08
C SER A 181 -3.81 -8.80 -9.58
N HIS A 182 -2.76 -9.40 -9.02
CA HIS A 182 -2.82 -10.78 -8.49
C HIS A 182 -2.54 -10.81 -6.98
N VAL A 183 -2.76 -11.96 -6.34
CA VAL A 183 -2.48 -12.16 -4.90
C VAL A 183 -1.04 -11.77 -4.52
N PHE A 184 -0.05 -12.07 -5.37
CA PHE A 184 1.34 -11.65 -5.18
C PHE A 184 1.51 -10.13 -5.05
N ASP A 185 0.74 -9.36 -5.83
CA ASP A 185 0.75 -7.89 -5.74
C ASP A 185 0.17 -7.44 -4.41
N ALA A 186 -0.94 -8.06 -3.97
CA ALA A 186 -1.55 -7.77 -2.68
C ALA A 186 -0.64 -8.10 -1.51
N GLU A 187 0.03 -9.25 -1.50
CA GLU A 187 0.99 -9.63 -0.45
C GLU A 187 2.13 -8.59 -0.36
N ALA A 188 2.70 -8.19 -1.49
CA ALA A 188 3.77 -7.19 -1.54
C ALA A 188 3.31 -5.81 -1.04
N ILE A 189 2.12 -5.38 -1.44
CA ILE A 189 1.51 -4.12 -1.01
C ILE A 189 1.16 -4.17 0.47
N GLY A 190 0.58 -5.28 0.96
CA GLY A 190 0.26 -5.50 2.37
C GLY A 190 1.49 -5.42 3.26
N ALA A 191 2.60 -6.06 2.85
CA ALA A 191 3.88 -5.98 3.54
C ALA A 191 4.38 -4.53 3.65
N TRP A 192 4.32 -3.75 2.57
CA TRP A 192 4.68 -2.34 2.60
C TRP A 192 3.73 -1.51 3.45
N ARG A 193 2.41 -1.70 3.33
CA ARG A 193 1.40 -0.92 4.07
C ARG A 193 1.50 -1.17 5.57
N GLY A 194 1.77 -2.41 5.99
CA GLY A 194 2.06 -2.76 7.38
C GLY A 194 3.31 -2.06 7.90
N LEU A 195 4.43 -2.17 7.15
CA LEU A 195 5.66 -1.47 7.51
C LEU A 195 5.49 0.05 7.56
N GLN A 196 4.81 0.63 6.58
CA GLN A 196 4.55 2.06 6.50
C GLN A 196 3.69 2.55 7.68
N HIS A 197 2.71 1.76 8.13
CA HIS A 197 1.94 2.04 9.33
C HIS A 197 2.86 2.03 10.55
N THR A 198 3.65 0.98 10.75
CA THR A 198 4.59 0.89 11.88
C THR A 198 5.57 2.05 11.91
N LEU A 199 6.10 2.49 10.76
CA LEU A 199 7.04 3.62 10.69
C LEU A 199 6.41 4.99 11.02
N ARG A 200 5.07 5.09 11.03
CA ARG A 200 4.32 6.28 11.48
C ARG A 200 3.91 6.23 12.95
N MET A 201 4.11 5.10 13.62
CA MET A 201 3.84 4.97 15.06
C MET A 201 4.82 5.81 15.89
N PRO A 202 4.54 6.02 17.20
CA PRO A 202 5.45 6.71 18.10
C PRO A 202 6.88 6.17 18.05
N GLN A 203 7.86 7.02 18.38
CA GLN A 203 9.28 6.71 18.26
C GLN A 203 9.67 5.46 19.05
N GLU A 204 9.01 5.22 20.17
CA GLU A 204 9.19 4.10 21.08
C GLU A 204 8.87 2.75 20.42
N VAL A 205 8.02 2.75 19.38
CA VAL A 205 7.67 1.55 18.61
C VAL A 205 8.55 1.45 17.35
N ARG A 206 8.59 2.51 16.53
CA ARG A 206 9.28 2.47 15.22
C ARG A 206 10.81 2.40 15.30
N SER A 207 11.41 2.68 16.46
CA SER A 207 12.86 2.56 16.67
C SER A 207 13.29 1.18 17.15
N GLN A 208 12.33 0.30 17.47
CA GLN A 208 12.61 -1.07 17.89
C GLN A 208 13.03 -1.94 16.71
N ARG A 209 13.42 -3.18 17.01
CA ARG A 209 13.61 -4.19 15.98
C ARG A 209 12.25 -4.59 15.40
N LEU A 210 12.11 -4.44 14.08
CA LEU A 210 10.90 -4.76 13.35
C LEU A 210 11.08 -6.08 12.59
N TRP A 211 10.12 -6.96 12.68
CA TRP A 211 10.07 -8.23 11.97
C TRP A 211 8.89 -8.21 10.99
N MET A 212 9.18 -8.25 9.70
CA MET A 212 8.20 -8.52 8.67
C MET A 212 7.99 -10.03 8.58
N CYS A 213 6.82 -10.49 9.00
CA CYS A 213 6.38 -11.88 8.98
C CYS A 213 5.54 -12.11 7.73
N ILE A 214 6.08 -12.84 6.76
CA ILE A 214 5.50 -13.01 5.41
C ILE A 214 5.42 -14.51 5.12
N ASP A 215 4.31 -14.99 4.59
CA ASP A 215 4.09 -16.40 4.24
C ASP A 215 4.44 -16.74 2.79
N SER A 216 4.46 -15.74 1.92
CA SER A 216 4.90 -15.86 0.54
C SER A 216 6.42 -15.84 0.39
N THR A 217 6.98 -17.00 0.06
CA THR A 217 8.42 -17.14 -0.24
C THR A 217 8.83 -16.28 -1.44
N SER A 218 7.96 -16.14 -2.44
CA SER A 218 8.20 -15.32 -3.63
C SER A 218 8.36 -13.83 -3.31
N VAL A 219 7.54 -13.29 -2.40
CA VAL A 219 7.65 -11.92 -1.90
C VAL A 219 8.93 -11.75 -1.08
N ILE A 220 9.29 -12.72 -0.24
CA ILE A 220 10.54 -12.71 0.52
C ILE A 220 11.75 -12.67 -0.42
N TRP A 221 11.76 -13.47 -1.50
CA TRP A 221 12.83 -13.44 -2.49
C TRP A 221 12.96 -12.06 -3.14
N CYS A 222 11.84 -11.44 -3.54
CA CYS A 222 11.84 -10.10 -4.13
C CYS A 222 12.33 -9.02 -3.14
N LEU A 223 12.00 -9.16 -1.86
CA LEU A 223 12.47 -8.24 -0.81
C LEU A 223 13.97 -8.41 -0.52
N ARG A 224 14.48 -9.65 -0.53
CA ARG A 224 15.90 -9.95 -0.27
C ARG A 224 16.79 -9.73 -1.50
N ALA A 225 16.24 -9.77 -2.69
CA ALA A 225 16.97 -9.69 -3.95
C ALA A 225 16.41 -8.59 -4.86
N ASN A 226 16.32 -8.86 -6.16
CA ASN A 226 15.76 -7.91 -7.12
C ASN A 226 14.24 -7.81 -6.95
N ALA A 227 13.75 -6.59 -6.80
CA ALA A 227 12.33 -6.30 -6.76
C ALA A 227 11.64 -6.77 -8.06
N SER A 228 10.49 -7.43 -7.93
CA SER A 228 9.64 -7.75 -9.08
C SER A 228 9.24 -6.49 -9.84
N ALA A 229 9.11 -6.59 -11.16
CA ALA A 229 8.54 -5.50 -11.97
C ALA A 229 7.05 -5.25 -11.64
N SER A 230 6.34 -6.28 -11.15
CA SER A 230 4.98 -6.16 -10.63
C SER A 230 5.01 -5.61 -9.20
N SER A 231 4.20 -4.59 -8.92
CA SER A 231 4.19 -3.87 -7.63
C SER A 231 5.57 -3.42 -7.15
N GLN A 232 6.49 -3.12 -8.09
CA GLN A 232 7.89 -2.80 -7.81
C GLN A 232 8.07 -1.67 -6.78
N TRP A 233 7.16 -0.70 -6.80
CA TRP A 233 7.17 0.43 -5.89
C TRP A 233 7.08 0.00 -4.41
N ALA A 234 6.30 -1.05 -4.10
CA ALA A 234 6.16 -1.58 -2.74
C ALA A 234 7.45 -2.25 -2.28
N PHE A 235 8.04 -3.11 -3.13
CA PHE A 235 9.34 -3.74 -2.87
C PHE A 235 10.45 -2.71 -2.66
N ILE A 236 10.55 -1.71 -3.54
CA ILE A 236 11.54 -0.63 -3.43
C ILE A 236 11.36 0.15 -2.13
N ALA A 237 10.12 0.44 -1.75
CA ALA A 237 9.83 1.16 -0.52
C ALA A 237 10.26 0.36 0.73
N CYS A 238 9.95 -0.94 0.78
CA CYS A 238 10.45 -1.84 1.82
C CYS A 238 11.99 -1.90 1.84
N GLN A 239 12.63 -2.10 0.70
CA GLN A 239 14.09 -2.16 0.58
C GLN A 239 14.76 -0.87 1.06
N ASN A 240 14.22 0.29 0.69
CA ASN A 240 14.73 1.58 1.15
C ASN A 240 14.55 1.74 2.67
N ALA A 241 13.42 1.32 3.23
CA ALA A 241 13.21 1.34 4.67
C ALA A 241 14.19 0.42 5.41
N MET A 242 14.47 -0.77 4.87
CA MET A 242 15.45 -1.72 5.41
C MET A 242 16.89 -1.18 5.43
N GLN A 243 17.22 -0.14 4.64
CA GLN A 243 18.53 0.52 4.72
C GLN A 243 18.66 1.48 5.91
N VAL A 244 17.54 1.90 6.50
CA VAL A 244 17.50 2.97 7.51
C VAL A 244 17.10 2.44 8.89
N TYR A 245 16.20 1.46 8.94
CA TYR A 245 15.64 0.92 10.18
C TYR A 245 16.11 -0.52 10.42
N ASN A 246 16.09 -0.96 11.68
CA ASN A 246 16.40 -2.34 12.08
C ASN A 246 15.24 -3.29 11.73
N ILE A 247 15.07 -3.55 10.43
CA ILE A 247 14.02 -4.39 9.87
C ILE A 247 14.61 -5.74 9.46
N ARG A 248 13.92 -6.81 9.83
CA ARG A 248 14.26 -8.19 9.47
C ARG A 248 13.05 -8.88 8.85
N ILE A 249 13.30 -9.89 8.02
CA ILE A 249 12.25 -10.67 7.37
C ILE A 249 12.27 -12.09 7.94
N LYS A 250 11.12 -12.55 8.40
CA LYS A 250 10.88 -13.91 8.89
C LYS A 250 9.78 -14.55 8.05
N TRP A 251 10.04 -15.75 7.53
CA TRP A 251 8.96 -16.53 6.91
C TRP A 251 8.00 -17.05 7.98
N SER A 252 6.71 -16.86 7.77
CA SER A 252 5.60 -17.28 8.63
C SER A 252 4.74 -18.28 7.86
N PRO A 253 4.59 -19.54 8.26
CA PRO A 253 3.75 -20.48 7.51
C PRO A 253 2.26 -20.09 7.51
N GLY A 254 1.68 -19.88 6.33
CA GLY A 254 0.26 -19.55 6.17
C GLY A 254 -0.69 -20.72 6.49
N HIS A 255 -1.88 -20.39 7.02
CA HIS A 255 -2.96 -21.32 7.43
C HIS A 255 -2.53 -22.41 8.43
N THR A 256 -1.73 -22.05 9.43
CA THR A 256 -1.21 -22.97 10.45
C THR A 256 -1.59 -22.57 11.89
N GLY A 257 -2.55 -21.65 12.03
CA GLY A 257 -3.00 -21.15 13.33
C GLY A 257 -1.97 -20.27 14.04
N ILE A 258 -1.11 -19.58 13.28
CA ILE A 258 -0.25 -18.51 13.80
C ILE A 258 -1.12 -17.25 13.87
N GLU A 259 -1.46 -16.81 15.08
CA GLU A 259 -2.46 -15.75 15.32
C GLU A 259 -2.27 -14.52 14.41
N GLY A 260 -1.04 -14.01 14.31
CA GLY A 260 -0.75 -12.85 13.47
C GLY A 260 -0.97 -13.08 11.97
N ASN A 261 -0.65 -14.27 11.45
CA ASN A 261 -0.89 -14.61 10.04
C ASN A 261 -2.39 -14.77 9.78
N GLU A 262 -3.10 -15.48 10.66
CA GLU A 262 -4.55 -15.65 10.54
C GLU A 262 -5.29 -14.31 10.66
N ALA A 263 -4.76 -13.35 11.42
CA ALA A 263 -5.29 -12.00 11.48
C ALA A 263 -5.06 -11.23 10.16
N ALA A 264 -3.87 -11.34 9.57
CA ALA A 264 -3.57 -10.71 8.28
C ALA A 264 -4.41 -11.30 7.13
N ASP A 265 -4.60 -12.62 7.10
CA ASP A 265 -5.45 -13.34 6.14
C ASP A 265 -6.91 -12.83 6.19
N ARG A 266 -7.54 -12.83 7.37
CA ARG A 266 -8.90 -12.28 7.56
C ARG A 266 -9.01 -10.81 7.14
N LEU A 267 -7.96 -10.02 7.36
CA LEU A 267 -7.91 -8.62 6.95
C LEU A 267 -7.76 -8.50 5.43
N ALA A 268 -7.00 -9.38 4.78
CA ALA A 268 -6.86 -9.43 3.34
C ALA A 268 -8.18 -9.78 2.66
N ASP A 269 -8.91 -10.76 3.21
CA ASP A 269 -10.26 -11.10 2.78
C ASP A 269 -11.21 -9.91 2.94
N THR A 270 -11.16 -9.22 4.07
CA THR A 270 -11.94 -7.99 4.28
C THR A 270 -11.56 -6.92 3.25
N GLY A 271 -10.26 -6.79 2.96
CA GLY A 271 -9.73 -5.87 1.96
C GLY A 271 -10.28 -6.17 0.56
N ALA A 272 -10.35 -7.44 0.16
CA ALA A 272 -10.88 -7.84 -1.15
C ALA A 272 -12.36 -7.45 -1.32
N HIS A 273 -13.14 -7.46 -0.25
CA HIS A 273 -14.54 -7.02 -0.26
C HIS A 273 -14.74 -5.50 -0.18
N THR A 274 -13.67 -4.71 -0.08
CA THR A 274 -13.78 -3.25 0.03
C THR A 274 -13.97 -2.64 -1.37
N PRO A 275 -15.06 -1.89 -1.62
CA PRO A 275 -15.43 -1.45 -2.97
C PRO A 275 -14.45 -0.42 -3.57
N ASP A 276 -13.75 0.34 -2.73
CA ASP A 276 -12.84 1.39 -3.15
C ASP A 276 -11.38 0.92 -3.05
N CYS A 277 -10.68 0.92 -4.19
CA CYS A 277 -9.25 0.62 -4.22
C CYS A 277 -8.44 1.62 -3.40
N ASP A 278 -7.44 1.12 -2.68
CA ASP A 278 -6.42 1.91 -2.02
C ASP A 278 -5.80 2.91 -3.03
N PRO A 279 -5.86 4.22 -2.74
CA PRO A 279 -5.46 5.23 -3.71
C PRO A 279 -3.97 5.19 -4.04
N GLY A 280 -3.64 5.79 -5.18
CA GLY A 280 -2.28 5.93 -5.67
C GLY A 280 -1.81 4.68 -6.41
N PRO A 281 -0.55 4.22 -6.20
CA PRO A 281 0.01 3.10 -6.95
C PRO A 281 -0.78 1.79 -6.90
N ALA A 282 -1.52 1.52 -5.82
CA ALA A 282 -2.28 0.29 -5.63
C ALA A 282 -3.58 0.23 -6.44
N SER A 283 -4.14 1.38 -6.85
CA SER A 283 -5.33 1.43 -7.71
C SER A 283 -5.01 1.30 -9.20
N LEU A 284 -3.73 1.31 -9.58
CA LEU A 284 -3.29 1.12 -10.95
C LEU A 284 -3.07 -0.37 -11.24
N PRO A 285 -3.34 -0.83 -12.48
CA PRO A 285 -3.05 -2.21 -12.86
C PRO A 285 -1.54 -2.46 -12.83
N THR A 286 -1.16 -3.72 -12.55
CA THR A 286 0.24 -4.16 -12.53
C THR A 286 0.66 -4.75 -13.88
N ILE A 287 1.97 -4.83 -14.13
CA ILE A 287 2.49 -5.46 -15.36
C ILE A 287 2.02 -6.92 -15.46
N SER A 288 2.09 -7.66 -14.36
CA SER A 288 1.64 -9.05 -14.33
C SER A 288 0.15 -9.14 -14.61
N GLY A 289 -0.65 -8.25 -14.02
CA GLY A 289 -2.09 -8.20 -14.25
C GLY A 289 -2.46 -7.96 -15.71
N ILE A 290 -1.83 -6.98 -16.37
CA ILE A 290 -2.07 -6.74 -17.80
C ILE A 290 -1.65 -7.93 -18.65
N GLY A 291 -0.50 -8.54 -18.37
CA GLY A 291 0.00 -9.69 -19.13
C GLY A 291 -1.02 -10.84 -19.19
N SER A 292 -1.72 -11.08 -18.08
CA SER A 292 -2.73 -12.15 -17.95
C SER A 292 -4.04 -11.89 -18.70
N ILE A 293 -4.36 -10.65 -19.08
CA ILE A 293 -5.58 -10.34 -19.85
C ILE A 293 -5.44 -10.82 -21.31
N PHE A 294 -4.21 -10.90 -21.82
CA PHE A 294 -3.93 -11.13 -23.24
C PHE A 294 -3.20 -12.45 -23.51
N SER A 295 -3.02 -13.29 -22.49
CA SER A 295 -2.40 -14.62 -22.55
C SER A 295 -3.41 -15.73 -22.83
#